data_AF-E6SJH6-F1
#
_entry.id   AF-E6SJH6-F1
#
_cell.length_a   1.000
_cell.length_b   1.000
_cell.length_c   1.000
_cell.angle_alpha   90.00
_cell.angle_beta   90.00
_cell.angle_gamma   90.00
#
_symmetry.space_group_name_H-M   'P 1'
#
loop_
_entity.id
_entity.type
_entity.pdbx_description
1 polymer ?
#
loop_
_entity_poly.entity_id
_entity_poly.type
_entity_poly.pdbx_seq_one_letter_code
_entity_poly.pdbx_strand_id
1 'polypeptide(L)'
;MDCGEPVPPAPLHPQEAPEAGAAAASGAPAGPAGAGSSAGSSAASPTTTDPRTVPARLVLEDGTQWFGRVVVWPARCAGGAASGGSRADGAEGIGAEPGSARPAAAGPGGTGSGGAAAAAAPAIAWAVTGEVVFNTSMTGYQELLSDPSYDGQIVVLTYPLVGNYGVHDGEDESAGPRVQALIARELFDAGPVGLHPLAAHLARAGVPAADGFDTRALTLHLRRHGTLRGVLTTDLEAPAAALVAQAQSWRPPSALEAGTRQPYRVEPAAAGATRAPARHAVLVDFGVKRNILRALVAQGWRVTVVPALTPAHDVLALQPDAVILSNGPGDPRDLGPVLDTVRRLAETVPTFGICLGHQLLGLAFGGRAYKLPFGHRGANHPVKEIAAAAWAGSGRGDGRVFMTSQNHGYALDAESLEAAGLIVTHVNLNDGTVEGLCHPELPVRGLQFHPEAAPGPRDAAPLLAEFLRQVTGGTPAGGANEAAGAAVGAAAAAPDRTAAGGPAPAAAGWRGVPVWEGGMAGD
;
A
#
# COMPACT_ATOMS: atom_id res chain seq x y z
N MET A 1 -30.10 42.72 7.85
CA MET A 1 -29.55 42.83 6.49
C MET A 1 -30.13 41.69 5.69
N ASP A 2 -30.60 42.04 4.50
CA ASP A 2 -31.47 41.27 3.62
C ASP A 2 -30.83 39.95 3.15
N CYS A 3 -31.61 38.86 3.14
CA CYS A 3 -31.16 37.56 2.66
C CYS A 3 -31.52 37.43 1.17
N GLY A 4 -30.58 37.73 0.29
CA GLY A 4 -30.75 37.63 -1.17
C GLY A 4 -30.92 36.18 -1.66
N GLU A 5 -31.87 36.00 -2.57
CA GLU A 5 -32.22 34.73 -3.25
C GLU A 5 -31.10 34.22 -4.19
N PRO A 6 -31.04 32.90 -4.48
CA PRO A 6 -30.06 32.30 -5.38
C PRO A 6 -30.41 32.53 -6.86
N VAL A 7 -29.40 32.90 -7.65
CA VAL A 7 -29.48 33.08 -9.12
C VAL A 7 -29.41 31.72 -9.83
N PRO A 8 -30.28 31.41 -10.80
CA PRO A 8 -30.22 30.16 -11.57
C PRO A 8 -29.14 30.19 -12.67
N PRO A 9 -28.60 29.03 -13.10
CA PRO A 9 -27.57 28.97 -14.13
C PRO A 9 -28.12 29.26 -15.53
N ALA A 10 -27.31 29.96 -16.34
CA ALA A 10 -27.61 30.30 -17.73
C ALA A 10 -27.58 29.07 -18.66
N PRO A 11 -28.39 29.04 -19.74
CA PRO A 11 -28.44 27.90 -20.65
C PRO A 11 -27.24 27.89 -21.62
N LEU A 12 -26.69 26.69 -21.85
CA LEU A 12 -25.64 26.44 -22.83
C LEU A 12 -26.22 26.39 -24.25
N HIS A 13 -25.66 27.19 -25.16
CA HIS A 13 -25.94 27.13 -26.59
C HIS A 13 -25.33 25.87 -27.24
N PRO A 14 -26.03 25.20 -28.17
CA PRO A 14 -25.49 24.03 -28.87
C PRO A 14 -24.46 24.45 -29.92
N GLN A 15 -23.25 23.90 -29.87
CA GLN A 15 -22.29 23.99 -30.96
C GLN A 15 -22.52 22.86 -31.97
N GLU A 16 -22.56 23.26 -33.25
CA GLU A 16 -22.81 22.46 -34.43
C GLU A 16 -21.68 21.44 -34.71
N ALA A 17 -22.08 20.28 -35.23
CA ALA A 17 -21.17 19.25 -35.72
C ALA A 17 -20.63 19.63 -37.12
N PRO A 18 -19.34 19.44 -37.41
CA PRO A 18 -18.84 19.64 -38.77
C PRO A 18 -19.11 18.42 -39.67
N GLU A 19 -19.59 18.74 -40.87
CA GLU A 19 -20.00 17.86 -41.95
C GLU A 19 -18.85 17.04 -42.58
N ALA A 20 -19.25 15.92 -43.19
CA ALA A 20 -18.44 15.03 -43.99
C ALA A 20 -18.04 15.66 -45.34
N GLY A 21 -16.73 15.74 -45.61
CA GLY A 21 -16.17 16.09 -46.92
C GLY A 21 -15.51 14.88 -47.58
N ALA A 22 -16.05 14.46 -48.72
CA ALA A 22 -15.51 13.42 -49.58
C ALA A 22 -14.22 13.86 -50.32
N ALA A 23 -13.23 12.97 -50.42
CA ALA A 23 -12.18 13.09 -51.43
C ALA A 23 -11.53 11.74 -51.79
N ALA A 24 -11.79 11.35 -53.03
CA ALA A 24 -10.91 10.75 -54.05
C ALA A 24 -10.07 9.49 -53.77
N ALA A 25 -10.30 8.52 -54.65
CA ALA A 25 -9.55 7.28 -54.85
C ALA A 25 -8.23 7.47 -55.63
N SER A 26 -7.21 6.72 -55.23
CA SER A 26 -6.20 6.05 -56.09
C SER A 26 -5.50 5.03 -55.17
N GLY A 27 -5.46 3.73 -55.44
CA GLY A 27 -4.86 3.04 -56.57
C GLY A 27 -3.78 2.11 -56.01
N ALA A 28 -4.08 0.83 -55.80
CA ALA A 28 -3.10 -0.21 -55.46
C ALA A 28 -3.49 -1.55 -56.12
N PRO A 29 -2.54 -2.32 -56.67
CA PRO A 29 -2.83 -3.42 -57.59
C PRO A 29 -3.01 -4.77 -56.90
N ALA A 30 -3.65 -5.68 -57.63
CA ALA A 30 -4.09 -6.99 -57.20
C ALA A 30 -3.03 -8.11 -57.31
N GLY A 31 -3.07 -9.03 -56.34
CA GLY A 31 -2.87 -10.48 -56.48
C GLY A 31 -1.45 -11.06 -56.36
N PRO A 32 -1.28 -12.38 -56.11
CA PRO A 32 -2.30 -13.43 -56.22
C PRO A 32 -2.52 -14.30 -54.97
N ALA A 33 -3.58 -15.11 -55.08
CA ALA A 33 -4.13 -16.04 -54.11
C ALA A 33 -3.23 -17.26 -53.81
N GLY A 34 -3.35 -17.78 -52.58
CA GLY A 34 -2.92 -19.11 -52.16
C GLY A 34 -3.98 -19.72 -51.26
N ALA A 35 -4.65 -20.77 -51.76
CA ALA A 35 -5.68 -21.52 -51.08
C ALA A 35 -5.11 -22.38 -49.94
N GLY A 36 -5.86 -22.49 -48.84
CA GLY A 36 -5.57 -23.40 -47.74
C GLY A 36 -6.79 -23.61 -46.85
N SER A 37 -7.63 -24.57 -47.22
CA SER A 37 -8.73 -25.06 -46.39
C SER A 37 -8.19 -25.80 -45.17
N SER A 38 -8.66 -25.49 -43.97
CA SER A 38 -8.79 -26.50 -42.92
C SER A 38 -10.01 -26.20 -42.06
N ALA A 39 -10.97 -27.10 -42.13
CA ALA A 39 -12.08 -27.17 -41.19
C ALA A 39 -11.53 -27.69 -39.87
N GLY A 40 -11.41 -26.81 -38.88
CA GLY A 40 -11.10 -27.14 -37.50
C GLY A 40 -12.36 -27.01 -36.65
N SER A 41 -12.99 -28.14 -36.33
CA SER A 41 -14.03 -28.25 -35.31
C SER A 41 -13.46 -27.83 -33.95
N SER A 42 -13.70 -26.57 -33.56
CA SER A 42 -13.46 -26.07 -32.21
C SER A 42 -14.75 -26.17 -31.41
N ALA A 43 -15.01 -27.33 -30.80
CA ALA A 43 -15.89 -27.41 -29.65
C ALA A 43 -15.14 -26.85 -28.43
N ALA A 44 -15.07 -25.53 -28.34
CA ALA A 44 -14.63 -24.85 -27.14
C ALA A 44 -15.73 -25.02 -26.08
N SER A 45 -15.51 -25.92 -25.12
CA SER A 45 -16.26 -25.87 -23.86
C SER A 45 -15.89 -24.57 -23.14
N PRO A 46 -16.84 -23.74 -22.69
CA PRO A 46 -16.53 -22.47 -22.04
C PRO A 46 -16.09 -22.74 -20.60
N THR A 47 -14.81 -23.04 -20.40
CA THR A 47 -14.19 -22.80 -19.08
C THR A 47 -14.02 -21.28 -18.96
N THR A 48 -15.04 -20.57 -18.48
CA THR A 48 -14.99 -19.10 -18.36
C THR A 48 -13.99 -18.70 -17.28
N THR A 49 -12.74 -18.48 -17.68
CA THR A 49 -11.66 -17.89 -16.86
C THR A 49 -11.72 -16.36 -16.81
N ASP A 50 -12.64 -15.74 -17.58
CA ASP A 50 -12.77 -14.30 -17.66
C ASP A 50 -13.35 -13.71 -16.37
N PRO A 51 -12.84 -12.53 -15.93
CA PRO A 51 -13.43 -11.81 -14.81
C PRO A 51 -14.89 -11.50 -15.06
N ARG A 52 -15.67 -11.48 -13.99
CA ARG A 52 -17.05 -10.99 -13.99
C ARG A 52 -17.20 -9.90 -12.97
N THR A 53 -17.81 -8.80 -13.36
CA THR A 53 -18.23 -7.75 -12.45
C THR A 53 -19.64 -8.08 -11.97
N VAL A 54 -19.80 -8.29 -10.66
CA VAL A 54 -21.09 -8.61 -10.05
C VAL A 54 -21.47 -7.57 -9.00
N PRO A 55 -22.77 -7.33 -8.75
CA PRO A 55 -23.20 -6.47 -7.65
C PRO A 55 -22.60 -6.88 -6.30
N ALA A 56 -22.26 -5.90 -5.48
CA ALA A 56 -21.69 -6.10 -4.17
C ALA A 56 -22.31 -5.14 -3.15
N ARG A 57 -22.26 -5.56 -1.88
CA ARG A 57 -22.73 -4.80 -0.74
C ARG A 57 -21.67 -4.80 0.36
N LEU A 58 -21.37 -3.63 0.90
CA LEU A 58 -20.58 -3.45 2.12
C LEU A 58 -21.55 -3.11 3.27
N VAL A 59 -21.51 -3.89 4.34
CA VAL A 59 -22.27 -3.62 5.58
C VAL A 59 -21.30 -3.31 6.70
N LEU A 60 -21.43 -2.14 7.31
CA LEU A 60 -20.61 -1.72 8.45
C LEU A 60 -21.24 -2.15 9.77
N GLU A 61 -20.43 -2.23 10.83
CA GLU A 61 -20.86 -2.64 12.16
C GLU A 61 -21.88 -1.72 12.84
N ASP A 62 -22.04 -0.50 12.33
CA ASP A 62 -23.07 0.47 12.73
C ASP A 62 -24.41 0.27 11.99
N GLY A 63 -24.48 -0.73 11.10
CA GLY A 63 -25.66 -1.08 10.32
C GLY A 63 -25.80 -0.33 8.99
N THR A 64 -24.90 0.62 8.68
CA THR A 64 -24.92 1.30 7.37
C THR A 64 -24.54 0.36 6.25
N GLN A 65 -25.15 0.57 5.08
CA GLN A 65 -24.99 -0.28 3.90
C GLN A 65 -24.60 0.55 2.69
N TRP A 66 -23.65 0.03 1.92
CA TRP A 66 -23.11 0.67 0.74
C TRP A 66 -23.14 -0.33 -0.41
N PHE A 67 -23.41 0.16 -1.62
CA PHE A 67 -23.58 -0.70 -2.79
C PHE A 67 -22.63 -0.29 -3.89
N GLY A 68 -22.17 -1.29 -4.63
CA GLY A 68 -21.28 -1.14 -5.76
C GLY A 68 -21.19 -2.46 -6.49
N ARG A 69 -20.02 -2.75 -7.03
CA ARG A 69 -19.74 -4.00 -7.74
C ARG A 69 -18.37 -4.51 -7.35
N VAL A 70 -18.15 -5.80 -7.52
CA VAL A 70 -16.86 -6.46 -7.29
C VAL A 70 -16.48 -7.28 -8.51
N VAL A 71 -15.20 -7.23 -8.86
CA VAL A 71 -14.61 -8.06 -9.91
C VAL A 71 -14.26 -9.41 -9.31
N VAL A 72 -14.94 -10.47 -9.77
CA VAL A 72 -14.74 -11.86 -9.32
C VAL A 72 -14.17 -12.72 -10.44
N TRP A 73 -13.24 -13.61 -10.10
CA TRP A 73 -12.69 -14.61 -11.03
C TRP A 73 -13.28 -15.99 -10.74
N PRO A 74 -14.13 -16.55 -11.64
CA PRO A 74 -14.91 -17.77 -11.39
C PRO A 74 -14.10 -19.01 -10.98
N ALA A 75 -12.85 -19.14 -11.46
CA ALA A 75 -11.98 -20.28 -11.16
C ALA A 75 -11.58 -20.40 -9.68
N ARG A 76 -11.90 -19.42 -8.82
CA ARG A 76 -11.49 -19.37 -7.41
C ARG A 76 -12.63 -19.24 -6.40
N CYS A 77 -13.88 -19.25 -6.86
CA CYS A 77 -15.06 -19.13 -5.99
C CYS A 77 -15.42 -20.45 -5.26
N ALA A 78 -14.80 -21.58 -5.64
CA ALA A 78 -15.12 -22.90 -5.10
C ALA A 78 -14.35 -23.31 -3.81
N GLY A 79 -13.74 -22.36 -3.09
CA GLY A 79 -12.92 -22.68 -1.89
C GLY A 79 -12.87 -21.55 -0.87
N GLY A 80 -14.01 -21.18 -0.29
CA GLY A 80 -14.12 -20.06 0.64
C GLY A 80 -15.04 -20.31 1.84
N ALA A 81 -14.78 -21.36 2.60
CA ALA A 81 -15.14 -21.37 4.02
C ALA A 81 -13.85 -21.08 4.79
N ALA A 82 -13.70 -19.85 5.29
CA ALA A 82 -12.55 -19.45 6.09
C ALA A 82 -12.58 -20.17 7.45
N SER A 83 -11.75 -21.21 7.59
CA SER A 83 -11.21 -21.62 8.89
C SER A 83 -9.78 -21.14 8.98
N GLY A 84 -9.45 -20.40 10.05
CA GLY A 84 -8.13 -19.88 10.33
C GLY A 84 -7.04 -20.93 10.14
N GLY A 85 -6.12 -20.67 9.22
CA GLY A 85 -5.02 -21.54 8.90
C GLY A 85 -3.94 -20.71 8.24
N SER A 86 -2.81 -20.61 8.92
CA SER A 86 -1.61 -19.90 8.48
C SER A 86 -1.29 -20.25 7.02
N ARG A 87 -1.29 -19.26 6.12
CA ARG A 87 -0.77 -19.44 4.75
C ARG A 87 0.73 -19.68 4.87
N ALA A 88 1.17 -20.85 4.42
CA ALA A 88 2.57 -21.23 4.36
C ALA A 88 3.14 -20.75 3.01
N ASP A 89 4.16 -19.90 3.07
CA ASP A 89 4.91 -19.48 1.89
C ASP A 89 5.86 -20.61 1.47
N GLY A 90 5.63 -21.15 0.28
CA GLY A 90 6.52 -22.10 -0.38
C GLY A 90 7.67 -21.37 -1.07
N ALA A 91 8.89 -21.75 -0.71
CA ALA A 91 10.10 -21.37 -1.42
C ALA A 91 10.15 -22.09 -2.78
N GLU A 92 10.32 -21.33 -3.87
CA GLU A 92 10.63 -21.90 -5.18
C GLU A 92 12.10 -22.34 -5.21
N GLY A 93 12.29 -23.66 -5.18
CA GLY A 93 13.55 -24.35 -5.47
C GLY A 93 13.35 -25.30 -6.65
N ILE A 94 14.26 -25.23 -7.60
CA ILE A 94 14.21 -25.82 -8.93
C ILE A 94 14.48 -27.34 -8.84
N GLY A 95 13.60 -28.15 -9.44
CA GLY A 95 13.91 -29.49 -9.97
C GLY A 95 13.61 -30.71 -9.09
N ALA A 96 12.52 -31.43 -9.38
CA ALA A 96 12.43 -32.90 -9.34
C ALA A 96 11.05 -33.38 -9.84
N GLU A 97 11.04 -34.30 -10.81
CA GLU A 97 9.88 -35.06 -11.28
C GLU A 97 9.23 -35.91 -10.17
N PRO A 98 7.91 -36.21 -10.27
CA PRO A 98 7.55 -37.64 -10.29
C PRO A 98 6.28 -38.01 -11.10
N GLY A 99 6.42 -39.06 -11.92
CA GLY A 99 5.79 -40.38 -11.71
C GLY A 99 4.29 -40.50 -11.36
N SER A 100 3.50 -40.76 -12.40
CA SER A 100 2.40 -41.75 -12.51
C SER A 100 1.29 -41.91 -11.45
N ALA A 101 0.07 -41.98 -12.02
CA ALA A 101 -1.06 -42.86 -11.70
C ALA A 101 -2.29 -42.26 -10.96
N ARG A 102 -3.33 -42.00 -11.77
CA ARG A 102 -4.76 -41.99 -11.38
C ARG A 102 -5.26 -43.43 -11.16
N PRO A 103 -6.41 -43.57 -10.48
CA PRO A 103 -7.47 -44.39 -11.06
C PRO A 103 -8.78 -43.61 -11.24
N ALA A 104 -9.48 -43.99 -12.32
CA ALA A 104 -10.81 -43.54 -12.70
C ALA A 104 -11.90 -44.26 -11.88
N ALA A 105 -13.07 -43.63 -11.76
CA ALA A 105 -14.32 -44.29 -11.41
C ALA A 105 -15.46 -43.77 -12.29
N ALA A 106 -16.26 -44.71 -12.76
CA ALA A 106 -17.22 -44.62 -13.84
C ALA A 106 -18.59 -44.03 -13.42
N GLY A 107 -19.33 -43.52 -14.41
CA GLY A 107 -20.76 -43.22 -14.29
C GLY A 107 -21.66 -44.46 -14.34
N PRO A 108 -22.99 -44.27 -14.32
CA PRO A 108 -23.72 -44.44 -15.56
C PRO A 108 -24.78 -43.35 -15.82
N GLY A 109 -25.16 -43.22 -17.09
CA GLY A 109 -26.02 -42.16 -17.60
C GLY A 109 -27.52 -42.35 -17.38
N GLY A 110 -28.24 -41.26 -17.61
CA GLY A 110 -29.69 -41.20 -17.78
C GLY A 110 -30.02 -40.03 -18.69
N THR A 111 -30.49 -40.32 -19.89
CA THR A 111 -30.96 -39.33 -20.88
C THR A 111 -32.34 -38.81 -20.49
N GLY A 112 -32.47 -37.50 -20.32
CA GLY A 112 -33.76 -36.81 -20.21
C GLY A 112 -33.69 -35.45 -20.87
N SER A 113 -34.34 -35.32 -22.02
CA SER A 113 -34.51 -34.06 -22.76
C SER A 113 -35.55 -33.18 -22.05
N GLY A 114 -35.15 -31.99 -21.60
CA GLY A 114 -36.03 -30.97 -21.04
C GLY A 114 -35.42 -29.58 -21.26
N GLY A 115 -36.25 -28.62 -21.64
CA GLY A 115 -35.90 -27.32 -22.23
C GLY A 115 -34.74 -26.56 -21.58
N ALA A 116 -33.91 -25.96 -22.44
CA ALA A 116 -32.87 -25.02 -22.05
C ALA A 116 -33.52 -23.74 -21.49
N ALA A 117 -33.80 -23.72 -20.18
CA ALA A 117 -33.72 -22.49 -19.43
C ALA A 117 -32.26 -22.02 -19.52
N ALA A 118 -32.04 -20.77 -19.92
CA ALA A 118 -30.73 -20.15 -19.81
C ALA A 118 -30.28 -20.30 -18.36
N ALA A 119 -29.35 -21.21 -18.11
CA ALA A 119 -28.84 -21.45 -16.77
C ALA A 119 -28.22 -20.13 -16.31
N ALA A 120 -28.90 -19.45 -15.39
CA ALA A 120 -28.33 -18.34 -14.64
C ALA A 120 -26.98 -18.84 -14.15
N ALA A 121 -25.90 -18.15 -14.53
CA ALA A 121 -24.59 -18.59 -14.16
C ALA A 121 -24.52 -18.73 -12.63
N PRO A 122 -23.82 -19.76 -12.10
CA PRO A 122 -23.84 -20.06 -10.68
C PRO A 122 -23.53 -18.80 -9.87
N ALA A 123 -24.39 -18.49 -8.90
CA ALA A 123 -24.22 -17.35 -8.02
C ALA A 123 -22.85 -17.46 -7.33
N ILE A 124 -21.96 -16.53 -7.63
CA ILE A 124 -20.65 -16.45 -6.98
C ILE A 124 -20.90 -15.85 -5.60
N ALA A 125 -20.98 -16.71 -4.58
CA ALA A 125 -21.05 -16.28 -3.18
C ALA A 125 -19.64 -16.04 -2.65
N TRP A 126 -19.35 -14.79 -2.27
CA TRP A 126 -18.05 -14.36 -1.80
C TRP A 126 -18.25 -13.31 -0.69
N ALA A 127 -17.40 -13.35 0.35
CA ALA A 127 -17.43 -12.37 1.43
C ALA A 127 -16.04 -12.24 2.10
N VAL A 128 -15.69 -11.02 2.51
CA VAL A 128 -14.57 -10.75 3.42
C VAL A 128 -14.99 -9.80 4.52
N THR A 129 -14.30 -9.91 5.65
CA THR A 129 -14.49 -9.05 6.82
C THR A 129 -13.17 -8.39 7.17
N GLY A 130 -13.23 -7.12 7.55
CA GLY A 130 -12.06 -6.35 7.95
C GLY A 130 -12.42 -5.00 8.56
N GLU A 131 -11.42 -4.31 9.08
CA GLU A 131 -11.54 -2.90 9.42
C GLU A 131 -11.57 -2.08 8.13
N VAL A 132 -12.62 -1.29 7.93
CA VAL A 132 -12.79 -0.41 6.77
C VAL A 132 -12.06 0.89 7.03
N VAL A 133 -11.07 1.17 6.20
CA VAL A 133 -10.20 2.34 6.29
C VAL A 133 -10.21 3.08 4.95
N PHE A 134 -9.85 4.36 4.95
CA PHE A 134 -9.66 5.11 3.71
C PHE A 134 -8.21 5.58 3.58
N ASN A 135 -7.72 5.74 2.35
CA ASN A 135 -6.41 6.34 2.06
C ASN A 135 -6.52 7.45 1.00
N THR A 136 -5.82 8.57 1.25
CA THR A 136 -5.88 9.78 0.42
C THR A 136 -4.89 9.85 -0.74
N SER A 137 -4.02 8.85 -0.88
CA SER A 137 -2.98 8.81 -1.91
C SER A 137 -3.61 8.72 -3.30
N MET A 138 -3.18 9.60 -4.21
CA MET A 138 -3.68 9.65 -5.59
C MET A 138 -2.91 8.71 -6.53
N THR A 139 -1.74 8.26 -6.12
CA THR A 139 -0.86 7.34 -6.84
C THR A 139 -0.30 6.32 -5.87
N GLY A 140 0.30 5.26 -6.40
CA GLY A 140 0.97 4.26 -5.59
C GLY A 140 0.04 3.21 -4.97
N TYR A 141 -1.07 2.89 -5.66
CA TYR A 141 -2.02 1.91 -5.17
C TYR A 141 -1.41 0.51 -5.07
N GLN A 142 -0.44 0.15 -5.92
CA GLN A 142 0.15 -1.19 -5.89
C GLN A 142 0.98 -1.39 -4.62
N GLU A 143 1.87 -0.43 -4.35
CA GLU A 143 2.73 -0.39 -3.17
C GLU A 143 1.89 -0.35 -1.89
N LEU A 144 0.81 0.45 -1.91
CA LEU A 144 -0.15 0.53 -0.81
C LEU A 144 -0.89 -0.79 -0.58
N LEU A 145 -1.37 -1.45 -1.63
CA LEU A 145 -2.17 -2.68 -1.51
C LEU A 145 -1.33 -3.88 -1.07
N SER A 146 -0.01 -3.80 -1.21
CA SER A 146 0.98 -4.81 -0.81
C SER A 146 1.73 -4.47 0.48
N ASP A 147 1.41 -3.36 1.15
CA ASP A 147 1.93 -3.00 2.47
C ASP A 147 1.30 -3.90 3.56
N PRO A 148 2.10 -4.70 4.30
CA PRO A 148 1.60 -5.59 5.36
C PRO A 148 0.84 -4.87 6.48
N SER A 149 1.03 -3.57 6.65
CA SER A 149 0.33 -2.78 7.67
C SER A 149 -1.18 -2.69 7.42
N TYR A 150 -1.65 -3.04 6.20
CA TYR A 150 -3.07 -3.17 5.88
C TYR A 150 -3.64 -4.59 6.07
N ASP A 151 -2.88 -5.55 6.62
CA ASP A 151 -3.42 -6.87 6.90
C ASP A 151 -4.71 -6.77 7.73
N GLY A 152 -5.76 -7.45 7.26
CA GLY A 152 -7.08 -7.39 7.90
C GLY A 152 -7.92 -6.14 7.56
N GLN A 153 -7.45 -5.25 6.70
CA GLN A 153 -8.16 -4.00 6.37
C GLN A 153 -8.81 -4.04 4.98
N ILE A 154 -10.02 -3.50 4.88
CA ILE A 154 -10.71 -3.18 3.63
C ILE A 154 -10.38 -1.72 3.30
N VAL A 155 -9.65 -1.51 2.21
CA VAL A 155 -9.12 -0.18 1.87
C VAL A 155 -10.01 0.53 0.87
N VAL A 156 -10.49 1.71 1.24
CA VAL A 156 -11.24 2.64 0.40
C VAL A 156 -10.28 3.70 -0.14
N LEU A 157 -10.07 3.77 -1.46
CA LEU A 157 -9.28 4.84 -2.05
C LEU A 157 -10.14 6.07 -2.32
N THR A 158 -9.68 7.24 -1.89
CA THR A 158 -10.42 8.50 -2.13
C THR A 158 -10.22 9.00 -3.55
N TYR A 159 -9.08 8.69 -4.18
CA TYR A 159 -8.84 9.04 -5.58
C TYR A 159 -9.76 8.18 -6.47
N PRO A 160 -10.56 8.78 -7.36
CA PRO A 160 -11.68 8.06 -7.96
C PRO A 160 -11.27 7.03 -9.01
N LEU A 161 -10.20 7.27 -9.75
CA LEU A 161 -9.78 6.45 -10.89
C LEU A 161 -8.59 5.57 -10.50
N VAL A 162 -8.82 4.28 -10.30
CA VAL A 162 -7.80 3.35 -9.78
C VAL A 162 -7.49 2.26 -10.81
N GLY A 163 -6.22 1.88 -10.96
CA GLY A 163 -5.78 0.90 -11.95
C GLY A 163 -5.27 1.49 -13.27
N ASN A 164 -5.24 2.82 -13.38
CA ASN A 164 -4.85 3.57 -14.58
C ASN A 164 -3.43 3.30 -15.08
N TYR A 165 -2.51 2.84 -14.23
CA TYR A 165 -1.15 2.43 -14.62
C TYR A 165 -0.91 0.93 -14.48
N GLY A 166 -1.96 0.11 -14.33
CA GLY A 166 -1.82 -1.35 -14.16
C GLY A 166 -0.99 -1.71 -12.92
N VAL A 167 -0.23 -2.79 -13.00
CA VAL A 167 0.79 -3.15 -12.00
C VAL A 167 2.11 -3.45 -12.69
N HIS A 168 3.21 -3.22 -11.96
CA HIS A 168 4.58 -3.48 -12.39
C HIS A 168 5.21 -4.58 -11.55
N ASP A 169 5.99 -5.45 -12.18
CA ASP A 169 6.71 -6.49 -11.45
C ASP A 169 7.77 -5.87 -10.53
N GLY A 170 7.85 -6.35 -9.28
CA GLY A 170 8.84 -5.88 -8.30
C GLY A 170 8.45 -4.63 -7.50
N GLU A 171 7.33 -3.97 -7.83
CA GLU A 171 6.82 -2.81 -7.06
C GLU A 171 5.98 -3.21 -5.83
N ASP A 172 5.62 -4.49 -5.68
CA ASP A 172 4.96 -4.95 -4.46
C ASP A 172 5.89 -4.77 -3.25
N GLU A 173 5.37 -4.18 -2.18
CA GLU A 173 6.07 -3.94 -0.93
C GLU A 173 6.16 -5.17 -0.02
N SER A 174 5.53 -6.28 -0.41
CA SER A 174 5.66 -7.59 0.22
C SER A 174 5.41 -8.71 -0.80
N ALA A 175 5.31 -9.98 -0.37
CA ALA A 175 5.12 -11.12 -1.27
C ALA A 175 3.94 -10.98 -2.26
N GLY A 176 2.96 -10.14 -1.93
CA GLY A 176 1.88 -9.73 -2.81
C GLY A 176 0.91 -8.82 -2.06
N PRO A 177 -0.31 -8.63 -2.57
CA PRO A 177 -1.37 -7.90 -1.89
C PRO A 177 -1.64 -8.42 -0.46
N ARG A 178 -1.80 -7.48 0.48
CA ARG A 178 -1.98 -7.70 1.93
C ARG A 178 -3.35 -7.26 2.44
N VAL A 179 -4.03 -6.37 1.71
CA VAL A 179 -5.38 -5.91 2.06
C VAL A 179 -6.42 -7.03 1.98
N GLN A 180 -7.49 -6.92 2.77
CA GLN A 180 -8.67 -7.80 2.66
C GLN A 180 -9.51 -7.50 1.42
N ALA A 181 -9.54 -6.24 1.00
CA ALA A 181 -10.24 -5.78 -0.20
C ALA A 181 -9.79 -4.38 -0.60
N LEU A 182 -9.92 -4.08 -1.89
CA LEU A 182 -9.89 -2.72 -2.43
C LEU A 182 -11.33 -2.26 -2.74
N ILE A 183 -11.67 -1.04 -2.35
CA ILE A 183 -12.88 -0.31 -2.77
C ILE A 183 -12.44 0.99 -3.44
N ALA A 184 -12.82 1.18 -4.69
CA ALA A 184 -12.61 2.39 -5.47
C ALA A 184 -13.93 2.97 -5.98
N ARG A 185 -13.89 4.19 -6.53
CA ARG A 185 -15.03 4.75 -7.25
C ARG A 185 -15.17 4.11 -8.62
N GLU A 186 -14.07 4.02 -9.36
CA GLU A 186 -14.00 3.41 -10.69
C GLU A 186 -12.68 2.63 -10.82
N LEU A 187 -12.79 1.37 -11.25
CA LEU A 187 -11.64 0.52 -11.55
C LEU A 187 -11.39 0.46 -13.06
N PHE A 188 -10.14 0.69 -13.44
CA PHE A 188 -9.69 0.53 -14.82
C PHE A 188 -9.21 -0.90 -15.07
N ASP A 189 -10.13 -1.79 -15.43
CA ASP A 189 -9.88 -3.24 -15.53
C ASP A 189 -9.28 -3.71 -16.86
N ALA A 190 -9.31 -2.87 -17.90
CA ALA A 190 -8.70 -3.20 -19.20
C ALA A 190 -7.16 -3.25 -19.12
N GLY A 191 -6.58 -2.56 -18.14
CA GLY A 191 -5.14 -2.39 -17.99
C GLY A 191 -4.52 -1.49 -19.07
N PRO A 192 -3.38 -0.85 -18.80
CA PRO A 192 -2.56 -0.24 -19.85
C PRO A 192 -2.00 -1.32 -20.77
N VAL A 193 -1.79 -0.99 -22.05
CA VAL A 193 -1.14 -1.91 -22.99
C VAL A 193 0.26 -2.29 -22.47
N GLY A 194 0.52 -3.59 -22.34
CA GLY A 194 1.82 -4.12 -21.89
C GLY A 194 1.99 -4.26 -20.37
N LEU A 195 0.99 -3.90 -19.56
CA LEU A 195 1.01 -4.08 -18.12
C LEU A 195 -0.15 -4.96 -17.65
N HIS A 196 0.00 -5.59 -16.48
CA HIS A 196 -1.04 -6.42 -15.91
C HIS A 196 -2.16 -5.56 -15.30
N PRO A 197 -3.45 -5.89 -15.53
CA PRO A 197 -4.56 -5.19 -14.86
C PRO A 197 -4.52 -5.37 -13.34
N LEU A 198 -4.86 -4.32 -12.60
CA LEU A 198 -4.86 -4.32 -11.14
C LEU A 198 -5.80 -5.38 -10.56
N ALA A 199 -7.05 -5.45 -11.04
CA ALA A 199 -8.01 -6.43 -10.55
C ALA A 199 -7.53 -7.87 -10.77
N ALA A 200 -6.85 -8.14 -11.89
CA ALA A 200 -6.27 -9.45 -12.16
C ALA A 200 -5.10 -9.78 -11.22
N HIS A 201 -4.29 -8.78 -10.86
CA HIS A 201 -3.22 -8.92 -9.87
C HIS A 201 -3.78 -9.23 -8.48
N LEU A 202 -4.78 -8.48 -8.01
CA LEU A 202 -5.46 -8.72 -6.74
C LEU A 202 -6.14 -10.10 -6.69
N ALA A 203 -6.81 -10.50 -7.78
CA ALA A 203 -7.48 -11.79 -7.87
C ALA A 203 -6.52 -12.98 -7.76
N ARG A 204 -5.27 -12.86 -8.26
CA ARG A 204 -4.24 -13.90 -8.06
C ARG A 204 -3.90 -14.12 -6.59
N ALA A 205 -4.00 -13.08 -5.77
CA ALA A 205 -3.81 -13.14 -4.32
C ALA A 205 -5.09 -13.49 -3.53
N GLY A 206 -6.22 -13.67 -4.23
CA GLY A 206 -7.52 -13.86 -3.60
C GLY A 206 -8.11 -12.59 -2.99
N VAL A 207 -7.58 -11.42 -3.39
CA VAL A 207 -8.04 -10.12 -2.93
C VAL A 207 -9.08 -9.58 -3.92
N PRO A 208 -10.28 -9.21 -3.44
CA PRO A 208 -11.34 -8.61 -4.25
C PRO A 208 -11.00 -7.16 -4.61
N ALA A 209 -11.40 -6.76 -5.81
CA ALA A 209 -11.38 -5.37 -6.24
C ALA A 209 -12.82 -4.92 -6.47
N ALA A 210 -13.26 -3.89 -5.75
CA ALA A 210 -14.61 -3.36 -5.81
C ALA A 210 -14.64 -1.93 -6.35
N ASP A 211 -15.67 -1.60 -7.13
CA ASP A 211 -15.90 -0.29 -7.73
C ASP A 211 -17.37 0.16 -7.63
N GLY A 212 -17.68 1.36 -8.12
CA GLY A 212 -19.04 1.90 -8.15
C GLY A 212 -19.55 2.42 -6.81
N PHE A 213 -18.77 2.27 -5.73
CA PHE A 213 -19.08 2.82 -4.43
C PHE A 213 -18.96 4.36 -4.45
N ASP A 214 -19.79 5.05 -3.66
CA ASP A 214 -19.55 6.47 -3.34
C ASP A 214 -18.44 6.56 -2.28
N THR A 215 -17.19 6.47 -2.73
CA THR A 215 -16.02 6.49 -1.85
C THR A 215 -15.88 7.81 -1.10
N ARG A 216 -16.42 8.92 -1.63
CA ARG A 216 -16.43 10.21 -0.93
C ARG A 216 -17.39 10.17 0.25
N ALA A 217 -18.63 9.74 0.05
CA ALA A 217 -19.61 9.63 1.13
C ALA A 217 -19.16 8.61 2.18
N LEU A 218 -18.60 7.47 1.77
CA LEU A 218 -18.04 6.47 2.67
C LEU A 218 -16.86 7.03 3.49
N THR A 219 -15.96 7.79 2.87
CA THR A 219 -14.86 8.45 3.58
C THR A 219 -15.38 9.46 4.60
N LEU A 220 -16.39 10.28 4.25
CA LEU A 220 -16.99 11.22 5.20
C LEU A 220 -17.68 10.51 6.38
N HIS A 221 -18.27 9.33 6.13
CA HIS A 221 -18.85 8.48 7.17
C HIS A 221 -17.79 7.99 8.14
N LEU A 222 -16.72 7.36 7.63
CA LEU A 222 -15.58 6.89 8.44
C LEU A 222 -14.90 8.03 9.21
N ARG A 223 -14.78 9.23 8.62
CA ARG A 223 -14.22 10.39 9.33
C ARG A 223 -15.08 10.86 10.52
N ARG A 224 -16.41 10.69 10.45
CA ARG A 224 -17.34 11.10 11.52
C ARG A 224 -17.45 10.07 12.62
N HIS A 225 -17.42 8.78 12.27
CA HIS A 225 -17.68 7.68 13.20
C HIS A 225 -16.42 6.92 13.63
N GLY A 226 -15.27 7.24 13.02
CA GLY A 226 -14.04 6.47 13.14
C GLY A 226 -13.98 5.31 12.13
N THR A 227 -12.88 4.57 12.14
CA THR A 227 -12.79 3.32 11.38
C THR A 227 -13.77 2.30 11.93
N LEU A 228 -14.49 1.63 11.04
CA LEU A 228 -15.55 0.69 11.37
C LEU A 228 -15.21 -0.67 10.80
N ARG A 229 -15.58 -1.73 11.51
CA ARG A 229 -15.54 -3.09 10.96
C ARG A 229 -16.65 -3.25 9.93
N GLY A 230 -16.39 -3.99 8.85
CA GLY A 230 -17.36 -4.20 7.79
C GLY A 230 -17.20 -5.53 7.07
N VAL A 231 -18.30 -5.97 6.45
CA VAL A 231 -18.36 -7.14 5.59
C VAL A 231 -18.66 -6.70 4.16
N LEU A 232 -17.74 -6.95 3.24
CA LEU A 232 -17.97 -6.80 1.80
C LEU A 232 -18.40 -8.16 1.25
N THR A 233 -19.55 -8.23 0.59
CA THR A 233 -20.12 -9.49 0.09
C THR A 233 -20.86 -9.33 -1.23
N THR A 234 -20.93 -10.42 -2.00
CA THR A 234 -21.81 -10.57 -3.17
C THR A 234 -23.20 -11.12 -2.83
N ASP A 235 -23.43 -11.55 -1.58
CA ASP A 235 -24.76 -11.96 -1.12
C ASP A 235 -25.59 -10.73 -0.73
N LEU A 236 -26.41 -10.28 -1.68
CA LEU A 236 -27.29 -9.12 -1.49
C LEU A 236 -28.50 -9.44 -0.59
N GLU A 237 -28.86 -10.71 -0.44
CA GLU A 237 -30.05 -11.15 0.30
C GLU A 237 -29.72 -11.52 1.75
N ALA A 238 -28.43 -11.70 2.09
CA ALA A 238 -28.00 -11.96 3.46
C ALA A 238 -28.60 -10.91 4.44
N PRO A 239 -29.17 -11.33 5.59
CA PRO A 239 -29.73 -10.40 6.56
C PRO A 239 -28.67 -9.42 7.08
N ALA A 240 -28.94 -8.12 7.02
CA ALA A 240 -27.99 -7.09 7.45
C ALA A 240 -27.55 -7.29 8.92
N ALA A 241 -28.46 -7.72 9.80
CA ALA A 241 -28.15 -8.01 11.20
C ALA A 241 -27.10 -9.13 11.37
N ALA A 242 -27.10 -10.14 10.49
CA ALA A 242 -26.10 -11.21 10.52
C ALA A 242 -24.72 -10.69 10.09
N LEU A 243 -24.67 -9.84 9.06
CA LEU A 243 -23.43 -9.20 8.59
C LEU A 243 -22.86 -8.21 9.62
N VAL A 244 -23.73 -7.48 10.32
CA VAL A 244 -23.32 -6.62 11.46
C VAL A 244 -22.70 -7.45 12.57
N ALA A 245 -23.34 -8.55 12.98
CA ALA A 245 -22.80 -9.43 14.01
C ALA A 245 -21.44 -10.03 13.59
N GLN A 246 -21.31 -10.43 12.32
CA GLN A 246 -20.05 -10.88 11.75
C GLN A 246 -18.96 -9.80 11.84
N ALA A 247 -19.25 -8.56 11.42
CA ALA A 247 -18.33 -7.43 11.52
C ALA A 247 -17.89 -7.19 12.98
N GLN A 248 -18.82 -7.18 13.93
CA GLN A 248 -18.55 -6.97 15.36
C GLN A 248 -17.74 -8.11 16.00
N SER A 249 -17.86 -9.33 15.48
CA SER A 249 -17.11 -10.50 15.94
C SER A 249 -15.66 -10.53 15.41
N TRP A 250 -15.38 -9.82 14.31
CA TRP A 250 -14.06 -9.83 13.68
C TRP A 250 -12.99 -9.24 14.60
N ARG A 251 -11.76 -9.73 14.43
CA ARG A 251 -10.55 -9.30 15.13
C ARG A 251 -9.43 -9.08 14.12
N PRO A 252 -8.59 -8.05 14.33
CA PRO A 252 -7.44 -7.82 13.45
C PRO A 252 -6.38 -8.92 13.60
N PRO A 253 -5.59 -9.19 12.55
CA PRO A 253 -4.45 -10.09 12.62
C PRO A 253 -3.35 -9.51 13.53
N SER A 254 -2.55 -10.40 14.14
CA SER A 254 -1.44 -10.01 15.01
C SER A 254 -0.17 -9.72 14.21
N ALA A 255 0.55 -8.64 14.56
CA ALA A 255 1.85 -8.34 13.98
C ALA A 255 2.92 -9.42 14.27
N LEU A 256 2.72 -10.24 15.31
CA LEU A 256 3.61 -11.36 15.64
C LEU A 256 3.62 -12.44 14.54
N GLU A 257 2.59 -12.48 13.71
CA GLU A 257 2.41 -13.46 12.63
C GLU A 257 2.51 -12.85 11.23
N ALA A 258 2.65 -11.51 11.13
CA ALA A 258 2.60 -10.77 9.88
C ALA A 258 3.93 -10.81 9.10
N GLY A 259 5.05 -10.90 9.82
CA GLY A 259 6.41 -10.91 9.28
C GLY A 259 6.95 -12.32 8.96
N THR A 260 8.27 -12.41 8.74
CA THR A 260 8.94 -13.67 8.44
C THR A 260 8.89 -14.68 9.59
N ARG A 261 8.88 -15.97 9.23
CA ARG A 261 9.00 -17.09 10.18
C ARG A 261 10.42 -17.60 10.36
N GLN A 262 11.30 -17.30 9.42
CA GLN A 262 12.69 -17.74 9.43
C GLN A 262 13.61 -16.58 9.11
N PRO A 263 14.78 -16.48 9.76
CA PRO A 263 15.74 -15.45 9.42
C PRO A 263 16.20 -15.54 7.97
N TYR A 264 16.39 -14.39 7.32
CA TYR A 264 16.98 -14.30 5.98
C TYR A 264 17.89 -13.07 5.88
N ARG A 265 18.70 -13.01 4.81
CA ARG A 265 19.65 -11.92 4.58
C ARG A 265 19.34 -11.19 3.29
N VAL A 266 19.57 -9.89 3.32
CA VAL A 266 19.56 -9.02 2.14
C VAL A 266 20.89 -8.30 2.09
N GLU A 267 21.59 -8.46 0.98
CA GLU A 267 22.94 -7.93 0.78
C GLU A 267 22.92 -6.73 -0.19
N PRO A 268 23.80 -5.74 -0.01
CA PRO A 268 24.12 -4.75 -1.03
C PRO A 268 24.50 -5.42 -2.36
N ALA A 269 24.06 -4.83 -3.47
CA ALA A 269 24.57 -5.22 -4.77
C ALA A 269 26.10 -5.10 -4.74
N ALA A 270 26.79 -6.12 -5.28
CA ALA A 270 28.25 -6.14 -5.33
C ALA A 270 28.75 -5.02 -6.23
N ALA A 271 29.03 -3.85 -5.66
CA ALA A 271 29.73 -2.78 -6.34
C ALA A 271 31.17 -3.27 -6.61
N GLY A 272 31.57 -3.27 -7.88
CA GLY A 272 32.87 -3.75 -8.31
C GLY A 272 34.02 -3.17 -7.48
N ALA A 273 34.87 -4.08 -6.99
CA ALA A 273 36.15 -3.86 -6.32
C ALA A 273 36.18 -3.03 -5.01
N THR A 274 36.63 -3.71 -3.95
CA THR A 274 37.21 -3.18 -2.68
C THR A 274 36.36 -2.16 -1.92
N ARG A 275 35.35 -2.62 -1.17
CA ARG A 275 34.79 -1.85 -0.05
C ARG A 275 35.08 -2.56 1.28
N ALA A 276 35.31 -1.75 2.31
CA ALA A 276 35.29 -2.18 3.71
C ALA A 276 34.07 -3.08 3.99
N PRO A 277 34.13 -4.00 4.97
CA PRO A 277 33.02 -4.90 5.26
C PRO A 277 31.72 -4.12 5.44
N ALA A 278 30.66 -4.58 4.76
CA ALA A 278 29.34 -3.95 4.85
C ALA A 278 28.89 -3.92 6.30
N ARG A 279 28.42 -2.75 6.76
CA ARG A 279 27.82 -2.58 8.09
C ARG A 279 26.60 -3.48 8.20
N HIS A 280 26.30 -3.95 9.39
CA HIS A 280 25.28 -4.97 9.62
C HIS A 280 24.12 -4.41 10.45
N ALA A 281 22.95 -4.35 9.82
CA ALA A 281 21.70 -4.10 10.51
C ALA A 281 20.97 -5.43 10.77
N VAL A 282 20.40 -5.59 11.96
CA VAL A 282 19.37 -6.61 12.21
C VAL A 282 18.02 -5.94 12.19
N LEU A 283 17.10 -6.42 11.35
CA LEU A 283 15.73 -5.92 11.28
C LEU A 283 14.79 -6.93 11.94
N VAL A 284 14.05 -6.51 12.96
CA VAL A 284 12.98 -7.29 13.58
C VAL A 284 11.71 -7.06 12.77
N ASP A 285 11.18 -8.15 12.21
CA ASP A 285 10.11 -8.13 11.21
C ASP A 285 8.73 -8.31 11.86
N PHE A 286 7.98 -7.21 11.92
CA PHE A 286 6.58 -7.16 12.33
C PHE A 286 5.61 -7.05 11.13
N GLY A 287 6.09 -7.25 9.90
CA GLY A 287 5.37 -6.94 8.67
C GLY A 287 6.12 -5.92 7.80
N VAL A 288 7.42 -6.17 7.57
CA VAL A 288 8.32 -5.23 6.91
C VAL A 288 7.92 -4.93 5.47
N LYS A 289 7.88 -3.65 5.13
CA LYS A 289 7.86 -3.20 3.73
C LYS A 289 9.22 -3.37 3.08
N ARG A 290 9.26 -3.95 1.88
CA ARG A 290 10.50 -4.18 1.12
C ARG A 290 11.29 -2.90 0.90
N ASN A 291 10.65 -1.73 0.77
CA ASN A 291 11.40 -0.50 0.56
C ASN A 291 12.24 -0.07 1.77
N ILE A 292 11.91 -0.51 2.99
CA ILE A 292 12.79 -0.33 4.17
C ILE A 292 14.11 -1.08 3.91
N LEU A 293 14.03 -2.33 3.45
CA LEU A 293 15.21 -3.14 3.13
C LEU A 293 16.00 -2.52 1.99
N ARG A 294 15.34 -2.08 0.91
CA ARG A 294 16.00 -1.40 -0.22
C ARG A 294 16.72 -0.12 0.23
N ALA A 295 16.10 0.68 1.10
CA ALA A 295 16.69 1.92 1.62
C ALA A 295 17.95 1.67 2.49
N LEU A 296 17.99 0.59 3.27
CA LEU A 296 19.16 0.19 4.04
C LEU A 296 20.29 -0.30 3.14
N VAL A 297 19.95 -1.20 2.22
CA VAL A 297 20.89 -1.84 1.28
C VAL A 297 21.50 -0.81 0.32
N ALA A 298 20.73 0.18 -0.13
CA ALA A 298 21.22 1.30 -0.95
C ALA A 298 22.28 2.15 -0.23
N GLN A 299 22.27 2.16 1.10
CA GLN A 299 23.29 2.82 1.92
C GLN A 299 24.50 1.92 2.22
N GLY A 300 24.53 0.71 1.66
CA GLY A 300 25.62 -0.25 1.80
C GLY A 300 25.57 -1.09 3.08
N TRP A 301 24.40 -1.21 3.69
CA TRP A 301 24.17 -2.07 4.84
C TRP A 301 23.77 -3.48 4.40
N ARG A 302 24.41 -4.49 4.99
CA ARG A 302 23.88 -5.86 5.03
C ARG A 302 22.75 -5.90 6.06
N VAL A 303 21.63 -6.50 5.69
CA VAL A 303 20.48 -6.65 6.58
C VAL A 303 20.25 -8.13 6.88
N THR A 304 20.16 -8.49 8.16
CA THR A 304 19.58 -9.77 8.57
C THR A 304 18.20 -9.52 9.12
N VAL A 305 17.18 -10.09 8.48
CA VAL A 305 15.80 -9.97 8.91
C VAL A 305 15.49 -11.16 9.82
N VAL A 306 14.90 -10.90 10.99
CA VAL A 306 14.55 -11.91 12.00
C VAL A 306 13.07 -11.85 12.37
N PRO A 307 12.44 -12.98 12.74
CA PRO A 307 11.06 -13.01 13.21
C PRO A 307 10.78 -12.06 14.39
N ALA A 308 9.53 -11.59 14.50
CA ALA A 308 9.06 -10.70 15.57
C ALA A 308 9.41 -11.17 17.01
N LEU A 309 9.40 -12.49 17.24
CA LEU A 309 9.63 -13.11 18.55
C LEU A 309 11.09 -13.53 18.78
N THR A 310 12.03 -13.17 17.91
CA THR A 310 13.45 -13.51 18.13
C THR A 310 13.97 -12.89 19.43
N PRO A 311 14.49 -13.69 20.37
CA PRO A 311 15.00 -13.18 21.65
C PRO A 311 16.14 -12.17 21.48
N ALA A 312 16.25 -11.20 22.41
CA ALA A 312 17.29 -10.18 22.36
C ALA A 312 18.72 -10.78 22.29
N HIS A 313 18.99 -11.87 23.03
CA HIS A 313 20.31 -12.50 23.03
C HIS A 313 20.69 -13.08 21.66
N ASP A 314 19.73 -13.65 20.92
CA ASP A 314 19.95 -14.18 19.57
C ASP A 314 20.21 -13.05 18.58
N VAL A 315 19.47 -11.94 18.69
CA VAL A 315 19.72 -10.73 17.88
C VAL A 315 21.11 -10.16 18.16
N LEU A 316 21.50 -10.05 19.42
CA LEU A 316 22.81 -9.52 19.82
C LEU A 316 23.96 -10.44 19.42
N ALA A 317 23.74 -11.76 19.41
CA ALA A 317 24.71 -12.75 18.92
C ALA A 317 25.03 -12.59 17.43
N LEU A 318 24.17 -11.92 16.64
CA LEU A 318 24.45 -11.55 15.25
C LEU A 318 25.41 -10.35 15.14
N GLN A 319 25.80 -9.73 16.25
CA GLN A 319 26.69 -8.57 16.32
C GLN A 319 26.27 -7.39 15.42
N PRO A 320 25.01 -6.91 15.52
CA PRO A 320 24.54 -5.79 14.72
C PRO A 320 25.29 -4.49 15.05
N ASP A 321 25.61 -3.71 14.03
CA ASP A 321 25.97 -2.28 14.19
C ASP A 321 24.72 -1.44 14.53
N ALA A 322 23.53 -1.87 14.08
CA ALA A 322 22.24 -1.23 14.37
C ALA A 322 21.07 -2.24 14.36
N VAL A 323 20.03 -1.96 15.13
CA VAL A 323 18.75 -2.68 15.11
C VAL A 323 17.68 -1.79 14.48
N ILE A 324 16.89 -2.35 13.56
CA ILE A 324 15.74 -1.69 12.95
C ILE A 324 14.47 -2.45 13.38
N LEU A 325 13.48 -1.74 13.89
CA LEU A 325 12.15 -2.28 14.18
C LEU A 325 11.22 -1.85 13.06
N SER A 326 10.70 -2.81 12.30
CA SER A 326 9.90 -2.51 11.10
C SER A 326 8.53 -1.91 11.42
N ASN A 327 7.85 -1.49 10.36
CA ASN A 327 6.40 -1.31 10.37
C ASN A 327 5.66 -2.66 10.57
N GLY A 328 4.35 -2.59 10.76
CA GLY A 328 3.48 -3.75 10.86
C GLY A 328 2.02 -3.37 11.13
N PRO A 329 1.09 -4.35 11.04
CA PRO A 329 -0.33 -4.14 11.28
C PRO A 329 -0.69 -4.18 12.77
N GLY A 330 -1.96 -3.93 13.08
CA GLY A 330 -2.54 -4.25 14.38
C GLY A 330 -2.35 -3.17 15.47
N ASP A 331 -2.66 -3.56 16.71
CA ASP A 331 -2.56 -2.71 17.89
C ASP A 331 -1.22 -2.94 18.60
N PRO A 332 -0.38 -1.91 18.80
CA PRO A 332 0.90 -2.09 19.50
C PRO A 332 0.73 -2.56 20.95
N ARG A 333 -0.44 -2.34 21.57
CA ARG A 333 -0.73 -2.77 22.95
C ARG A 333 -0.89 -4.27 23.09
N ASP A 334 -1.21 -4.97 22.00
CA ASP A 334 -1.32 -6.43 21.97
C ASP A 334 0.05 -7.12 21.83
N LEU A 335 1.13 -6.33 21.66
CA LEU A 335 2.50 -6.81 21.46
C LEU A 335 3.35 -6.80 22.73
N GLY A 336 2.70 -6.90 23.90
CA GLY A 336 3.35 -7.06 25.20
C GLY A 336 4.52 -8.07 25.23
N PRO A 337 4.42 -9.26 24.59
CA PRO A 337 5.49 -10.25 24.58
C PRO A 337 6.83 -9.79 24.00
N VAL A 338 6.87 -8.74 23.17
CA VAL A 338 8.12 -8.26 22.54
C VAL A 338 8.72 -7.02 23.23
N LEU A 339 7.99 -6.37 24.14
CA LEU A 339 8.43 -5.10 24.74
C LEU A 339 9.75 -5.23 25.51
N ASP A 340 9.91 -6.30 26.28
CA ASP A 340 11.15 -6.62 26.99
C ASP A 340 12.33 -6.81 26.04
N THR A 341 12.11 -7.49 24.91
CA THR A 341 13.13 -7.69 23.88
C THR A 341 13.51 -6.36 23.26
N VAL A 342 12.52 -5.55 22.86
CA VAL A 342 12.72 -4.22 22.28
C VAL A 342 13.52 -3.32 23.23
N ARG A 343 13.16 -3.31 24.53
CA ARG A 343 13.87 -2.54 25.55
C ARG A 343 15.35 -2.94 25.64
N ARG A 344 15.62 -4.24 25.78
CA ARG A 344 17.00 -4.76 25.89
C ARG A 344 17.84 -4.42 24.65
N LEU A 345 17.25 -4.53 23.45
CA LEU A 345 17.94 -4.17 22.21
C LEU A 345 18.28 -2.68 22.17
N ALA A 346 17.30 -1.82 22.50
CA ALA A 346 17.46 -0.37 22.50
C ALA A 346 18.48 0.14 23.54
N GLU A 347 18.65 -0.56 24.66
CA GLU A 347 19.67 -0.26 25.67
C GLU A 347 21.08 -0.73 25.29
N THR A 348 21.20 -1.65 24.33
CA THR A 348 22.49 -2.30 24.00
C THR A 348 23.07 -1.84 22.67
N VAL A 349 22.22 -1.63 21.65
CA VAL A 349 22.63 -1.34 20.27
C VAL A 349 21.78 -0.17 19.74
N PRO A 350 22.36 0.74 18.92
CA PRO A 350 21.59 1.77 18.26
C PRO A 350 20.34 1.21 17.59
N THR A 351 19.16 1.77 17.92
CA THR A 351 17.88 1.21 17.52
C THR A 351 16.99 2.26 16.86
N PHE A 352 16.42 1.92 15.71
CA PHE A 352 15.50 2.78 14.97
C PHE A 352 14.15 2.10 14.75
N GLY A 353 13.06 2.75 15.14
CA GLY A 353 11.69 2.25 14.94
C GLY A 353 10.94 3.00 13.84
N ILE A 354 10.23 2.27 12.99
CA ILE A 354 9.37 2.83 11.93
C ILE A 354 7.92 2.40 12.16
N CYS A 355 6.98 3.34 12.16
CA CYS A 355 5.54 3.10 12.35
C CYS A 355 5.27 2.24 13.62
N LEU A 356 4.95 0.95 13.47
CA LEU A 356 4.78 0.04 14.60
C LEU A 356 6.05 -0.05 15.46
N GLY A 357 7.24 -0.09 14.85
CA GLY A 357 8.51 -0.07 15.57
C GLY A 357 8.71 1.19 16.42
N HIS A 358 8.21 2.35 15.98
CA HIS A 358 8.21 3.59 16.77
C HIS A 358 7.29 3.47 17.98
N GLN A 359 6.10 2.89 17.80
CA GLN A 359 5.14 2.66 18.88
C GLN A 359 5.71 1.68 19.93
N LEU A 360 6.34 0.60 19.47
CA LEU A 360 6.98 -0.39 20.35
C LEU A 360 8.13 0.23 21.15
N LEU A 361 8.92 1.14 20.58
CA LEU A 361 9.92 1.90 21.35
C LEU A 361 9.27 2.75 22.43
N GLY A 362 8.23 3.51 22.09
CA GLY A 362 7.50 4.30 23.08
C GLY A 362 6.97 3.46 24.25
N LEU A 363 6.33 2.34 23.94
CA LEU A 363 5.78 1.41 24.93
C LEU A 363 6.88 0.72 25.77
N ALA A 364 7.97 0.27 25.15
CA ALA A 364 9.08 -0.39 25.83
C ALA A 364 9.79 0.51 26.86
N PHE A 365 9.72 1.83 26.67
CA PHE A 365 10.24 2.82 27.63
C PHE A 365 9.19 3.29 28.65
N GLY A 366 7.95 2.80 28.59
CA GLY A 366 6.89 3.11 29.56
C GLY A 366 5.86 4.15 29.09
N GLY A 367 5.92 4.59 27.83
CA GLY A 367 4.90 5.40 27.21
C GLY A 367 3.58 4.65 27.01
N ARG A 368 2.54 5.36 26.57
CA ARG A 368 1.21 4.82 26.28
C ARG A 368 0.84 5.04 24.81
N ALA A 369 0.11 4.08 24.25
CA ALA A 369 -0.48 4.18 22.93
C ALA A 369 -2.01 4.28 23.01
N TYR A 370 -2.62 4.98 22.06
CA TYR A 370 -4.07 5.10 21.91
C TYR A 370 -4.50 4.94 20.44
N LYS A 371 -5.75 4.52 20.22
CA LYS A 371 -6.32 4.39 18.88
C LYS A 371 -6.80 5.76 18.39
N LEU A 372 -6.40 6.16 17.20
CA LEU A 372 -6.91 7.34 16.51
C LEU A 372 -8.34 7.05 16.00
N PRO A 373 -9.22 8.05 15.90
CA PRO A 373 -10.57 7.85 15.39
C PRO A 373 -10.60 7.14 14.03
N PHE A 374 -9.83 7.65 13.06
CA PHE A 374 -9.71 7.05 11.73
C PHE A 374 -8.27 6.87 11.24
N GLY A 375 -7.27 7.19 12.07
CA GLY A 375 -5.85 7.05 11.74
C GLY A 375 -5.34 8.00 10.66
N HIS A 376 -4.06 7.86 10.32
CA HIS A 376 -3.40 8.58 9.24
C HIS A 376 -3.03 7.63 8.11
N ARG A 377 -3.61 7.87 6.94
CA ARG A 377 -3.51 7.01 5.76
C ARG A 377 -3.48 7.87 4.51
N GLY A 378 -2.27 8.17 4.06
CA GLY A 378 -2.07 9.09 2.94
C GLY A 378 -0.62 9.46 2.71
N ALA A 379 -0.36 10.03 1.54
CA ALA A 379 0.95 10.51 1.11
C ALA A 379 1.10 12.05 1.21
N ASN A 380 0.26 12.70 2.01
CA ASN A 380 0.16 14.15 2.11
C ASN A 380 0.09 14.65 3.56
N HIS A 381 0.64 13.91 4.52
CA HIS A 381 0.64 14.32 5.93
C HIS A 381 1.85 15.22 6.23
N PRO A 382 1.63 16.50 6.61
CA PRO A 382 2.70 17.42 6.97
C PRO A 382 3.18 17.16 8.40
N VAL A 383 4.46 16.88 8.56
CA VAL A 383 5.08 16.60 9.87
C VAL A 383 6.19 17.60 10.13
N LYS A 384 6.15 18.24 11.31
CA LYS A 384 7.14 19.23 11.74
C LYS A 384 8.10 18.63 12.76
N GLU A 385 9.40 18.83 12.55
CA GLU A 385 10.43 18.59 13.54
C GLU A 385 10.45 19.72 14.57
N ILE A 386 10.30 19.39 15.86
CA ILE A 386 10.15 20.35 16.96
C ILE A 386 11.28 20.29 17.99
N ALA A 387 12.15 19.29 17.93
CA ALA A 387 13.31 19.15 18.80
C ALA A 387 14.54 18.71 18.01
N ALA A 388 14.94 19.51 17.02
CA ALA A 388 16.07 19.23 16.14
C ALA A 388 17.38 19.11 16.92
N ALA A 389 17.58 19.87 18.01
CA ALA A 389 18.80 19.71 18.83
C ALA A 389 18.91 18.32 19.47
N ALA A 390 17.79 17.72 19.90
CA ALA A 390 17.76 16.36 20.43
C ALA A 390 17.79 15.31 19.31
N TRP A 391 17.11 15.59 18.20
CA TRP A 391 17.04 14.71 17.05
C TRP A 391 18.32 14.72 16.20
N ALA A 392 19.16 15.76 16.26
CA ALA A 392 20.10 16.00 15.18
C ALA A 392 21.56 16.20 15.61
N GLY A 393 22.41 15.51 14.86
CA GLY A 393 23.66 16.07 14.34
C GLY A 393 23.50 16.70 12.94
N SER A 394 22.33 17.26 12.58
CA SER A 394 21.99 17.73 11.21
C SER A 394 22.38 19.20 10.93
N GLY A 395 22.75 19.97 11.95
CA GLY A 395 23.17 21.38 11.81
C GLY A 395 22.11 22.33 11.23
N ARG A 396 20.86 21.88 11.04
CA ARG A 396 19.74 22.66 10.51
C ARG A 396 18.66 22.72 11.59
N GLY A 397 18.23 23.94 11.93
CA GLY A 397 17.47 24.24 13.16
C GLY A 397 16.05 23.66 13.25
N ASP A 398 15.42 23.87 14.42
CA ASP A 398 14.05 23.48 14.72
C ASP A 398 13.06 24.01 13.67
N GLY A 399 12.10 23.18 13.27
CA GLY A 399 10.98 23.60 12.43
C GLY A 399 11.00 23.15 10.96
N ARG A 400 11.87 22.21 10.56
CA ARG A 400 11.75 21.54 9.25
C ARG A 400 10.38 20.87 9.15
N VAL A 401 9.74 20.97 7.98
CA VAL A 401 8.48 20.31 7.68
C VAL A 401 8.71 19.32 6.54
N PHE A 402 8.20 18.12 6.70
CA PHE A 402 8.26 17.04 5.73
C PHE A 402 6.85 16.70 5.27
N MET A 403 6.64 16.54 3.97
CA MET A 403 5.47 15.81 3.49
C MET A 403 5.78 14.31 3.65
N THR A 404 4.89 13.58 4.32
CA THR A 404 5.15 12.19 4.71
C THR A 404 4.09 11.23 4.19
N SER A 405 4.52 9.99 3.99
CA SER A 405 3.64 8.84 3.78
C SER A 405 3.31 8.21 5.13
N GLN A 406 2.02 8.04 5.41
CA GLN A 406 1.52 7.54 6.68
C GLN A 406 0.52 6.41 6.47
N ASN A 407 0.62 5.39 7.33
CA ASN A 407 -0.32 4.28 7.43
C ASN A 407 -0.33 3.75 8.86
N HIS A 408 -1.08 4.40 9.75
CA HIS A 408 -1.25 3.93 11.13
C HIS A 408 -2.60 4.32 11.73
N GLY A 409 -3.16 3.43 12.56
CA GLY A 409 -4.40 3.65 13.31
C GLY A 409 -4.20 3.99 14.78
N TYR A 410 -2.96 4.00 15.26
CA TYR A 410 -2.59 4.22 16.65
C TYR A 410 -1.51 5.30 16.73
N ALA A 411 -1.44 5.99 17.87
CA ALA A 411 -0.43 7.02 18.15
C ALA A 411 0.06 6.90 19.59
N LEU A 412 1.22 7.50 19.88
CA LEU A 412 1.76 7.61 21.22
C LEU A 412 1.28 8.89 21.91
N ASP A 413 1.07 8.80 23.23
CA ASP A 413 0.67 9.90 24.09
C ASP A 413 1.90 10.71 24.55
N ALA A 414 1.97 11.98 24.14
CA ALA A 414 3.13 12.85 24.38
C ALA A 414 3.50 12.97 25.87
N GLU A 415 2.52 13.23 26.72
CA GLU A 415 2.74 13.38 28.17
C GLU A 415 3.32 12.10 28.79
N SER A 416 2.84 10.93 28.37
CA SER A 416 3.39 9.65 28.84
C SER A 416 4.81 9.39 28.37
N LEU A 417 5.19 9.86 27.17
CA LEU A 417 6.56 9.72 26.66
C LEU A 417 7.52 10.60 27.46
N GLU A 418 7.13 11.85 27.73
CA GLU A 418 7.92 12.78 28.54
C GLU A 418 8.07 12.28 29.97
N ALA A 419 7.00 11.76 30.58
CA ALA A 419 7.05 11.12 31.90
C ALA A 419 7.95 9.88 31.94
N ALA A 420 8.07 9.17 30.80
CA ALA A 420 8.99 8.06 30.61
C ALA A 420 10.44 8.48 30.29
N GLY A 421 10.72 9.79 30.22
CA GLY A 421 12.05 10.33 29.93
C GLY A 421 12.44 10.33 28.44
N LEU A 422 11.48 10.13 27.54
CA LEU A 422 11.69 10.28 26.09
C LEU A 422 11.39 11.71 25.63
N ILE A 423 12.01 12.11 24.53
CA ILE A 423 11.80 13.42 23.91
C ILE A 423 10.92 13.24 22.66
N VAL A 424 9.83 13.99 22.57
CA VAL A 424 9.03 14.10 21.35
C VAL A 424 9.79 14.96 20.34
N THR A 425 10.01 14.44 19.13
CA THR A 425 10.85 15.11 18.13
C THR A 425 10.07 15.62 16.93
N HIS A 426 8.95 14.98 16.61
CA HIS A 426 8.12 15.34 15.46
C HIS A 426 6.65 15.34 15.86
N VAL A 427 5.88 16.23 15.25
CA VAL A 427 4.42 16.33 15.43
C VAL A 427 3.72 16.51 14.10
N ASN A 428 2.50 15.96 13.99
CA ASN A 428 1.65 16.16 12.84
C ASN A 428 1.08 17.59 12.86
N LEU A 429 1.16 18.33 11.74
CA LEU A 429 0.65 19.70 11.69
C LEU A 429 -0.88 19.78 11.53
N ASN A 430 -1.55 18.68 11.18
CA ASN A 430 -3.01 18.68 11.04
C ASN A 430 -3.73 18.54 12.38
N ASP A 431 -3.20 17.74 13.31
CA ASP A 431 -3.89 17.38 14.55
C ASP A 431 -2.99 17.32 15.80
N GLY A 432 -1.69 17.55 15.67
CA GLY A 432 -0.76 17.64 16.79
C GLY A 432 -0.32 16.29 17.36
N THR A 433 -0.64 15.15 16.74
CA THR A 433 -0.20 13.84 17.24
C THR A 433 1.32 13.69 17.19
N VAL A 434 1.87 12.85 18.08
CA VAL A 434 3.28 12.49 18.08
C VAL A 434 3.63 11.74 16.80
N GLU A 435 4.68 12.19 16.12
CA GLU A 435 5.18 11.62 14.87
C GLU A 435 6.64 11.14 14.96
N GLY A 436 7.30 11.40 16.09
CA GLY A 436 8.68 11.01 16.29
C GLY A 436 9.11 11.13 17.74
N LEU A 437 10.07 10.28 18.13
CA LEU A 437 10.67 10.25 19.46
C LEU A 437 12.17 10.02 19.39
N CYS A 438 12.89 10.42 20.43
CA CYS A 438 14.25 9.94 20.69
C CYS A 438 14.52 9.77 22.19
N HIS A 439 15.51 8.94 22.51
CA HIS A 439 16.06 8.87 23.86
C HIS A 439 17.09 9.99 24.06
N PRO A 440 17.16 10.64 25.23
CA PRO A 440 18.10 11.74 25.48
C PRO A 440 19.57 11.28 25.48
N GLU A 441 19.84 10.05 25.90
CA GLU A 441 21.21 9.55 26.11
C GLU A 441 21.61 8.38 25.20
N LEU A 442 20.63 7.61 24.73
CA LEU A 442 20.87 6.38 23.96
C LEU A 442 20.66 6.69 22.49
N PRO A 443 21.37 6.00 21.57
CA PRO A 443 21.18 6.15 20.13
C PRO A 443 19.88 5.46 19.67
N VAL A 444 18.74 5.91 20.20
CA VAL A 444 17.40 5.35 20.00
C VAL A 444 16.50 6.43 19.41
N ARG A 445 15.87 6.11 18.28
CA ARG A 445 14.96 7.01 17.55
C ARG A 445 13.78 6.25 17.00
N GLY A 446 12.64 6.91 16.88
CA GLY A 446 11.50 6.35 16.17
C GLY A 446 10.75 7.40 15.37
N LEU A 447 10.24 7.02 14.21
CA LEU A 447 9.33 7.82 13.39
C LEU A 447 8.02 7.07 13.18
N GLN A 448 6.89 7.75 13.37
CA GLN A 448 5.56 7.18 13.20
C GLN A 448 5.18 7.05 11.71
N PHE A 449 5.71 7.93 10.87
CA PHE A 449 5.57 7.90 9.42
C PHE A 449 6.64 7.03 8.74
N HIS A 450 6.50 6.83 7.43
CA HIS A 450 7.35 5.95 6.62
C HIS A 450 8.44 6.74 5.88
N PRO A 451 9.67 6.86 6.40
CA PRO A 451 10.77 7.56 5.71
C PRO A 451 11.20 6.88 4.41
N GLU A 452 10.88 5.59 4.26
CA GLU A 452 11.08 4.85 3.02
C GLU A 452 10.03 5.17 1.94
N ALA A 453 8.91 5.81 2.28
CA ALA A 453 7.78 6.02 1.37
C ALA A 453 7.32 4.71 0.70
N ALA A 454 7.15 4.68 -0.63
CA ALA A 454 6.60 3.55 -1.39
C ALA A 454 5.21 3.11 -0.86
N PRO A 455 4.16 3.90 -1.16
CA PRO A 455 4.16 5.10 -2.01
C PRO A 455 4.41 6.40 -1.21
N GLY A 456 4.52 7.51 -1.93
CA GLY A 456 4.51 8.87 -1.35
C GLY A 456 5.82 9.65 -1.47
N PRO A 457 5.88 10.84 -0.86
CA PRO A 457 7.01 11.76 -0.96
C PRO A 457 8.29 11.21 -0.31
N ARG A 458 9.45 11.58 -0.85
CA ARG A 458 10.77 11.16 -0.34
C ARG A 458 11.39 12.17 0.64
N ASP A 459 10.65 13.20 1.03
CA ASP A 459 11.12 14.31 1.88
C ASP A 459 11.72 13.81 3.21
N ALA A 460 11.16 12.73 3.77
CA ALA A 460 11.57 12.11 5.02
C ALA A 460 12.75 11.11 4.90
N ALA A 461 13.14 10.72 3.69
CA ALA A 461 14.23 9.75 3.47
C ALA A 461 15.57 10.13 4.14
N PRO A 462 15.96 11.42 4.21
CA PRO A 462 17.18 11.82 4.90
C PRO A 462 17.22 11.44 6.39
N LEU A 463 16.07 11.30 7.07
CA LEU A 463 16.03 11.05 8.51
C LEU A 463 16.58 9.67 8.89
N LEU A 464 16.26 8.63 8.11
CA LEU A 464 16.84 7.29 8.29
C LEU A 464 18.35 7.31 7.98
N ALA A 465 18.75 7.99 6.90
CA ALA A 465 20.17 8.11 6.54
C ALA A 465 20.99 8.88 7.58
N GLU A 466 20.40 9.90 8.20
CA GLU A 466 21.00 10.66 9.31
C GLU A 466 21.29 9.76 10.51
N PHE A 467 20.34 8.92 10.92
CA PHE A 467 20.55 7.95 12.00
C PHE A 467 21.68 6.97 11.66
N LEU A 468 21.64 6.31 10.50
CA LEU A 468 22.63 5.30 10.11
C LEU A 468 24.05 5.89 10.01
N ARG A 469 24.17 7.14 9.55
CA ARG A 469 25.46 7.85 9.49
C ARG A 469 26.01 8.18 10.89
N GLN A 470 25.15 8.60 11.82
CA GLN A 470 25.57 8.88 13.19
C GLN A 470 26.07 7.62 13.91
N VAL A 471 25.38 6.50 13.72
CA VAL A 471 25.79 5.20 14.28
C VAL A 471 27.17 4.76 13.78
N THR A 472 27.53 5.14 12.55
CA THR A 472 28.79 4.70 11.90
C THR A 472 29.95 5.68 12.05
N GLY A 473 29.73 6.86 12.67
CA GLY A 473 30.77 7.88 12.88
C GLY A 473 31.28 8.56 11.60
N GLY A 474 30.55 8.47 10.48
CA GLY A 474 30.99 8.98 9.18
C GLY A 474 30.72 10.48 8.95
N THR A 475 31.75 11.22 8.55
CA THR A 475 31.65 12.59 7.99
C THR A 475 30.83 12.56 6.68
N PRO A 476 30.07 13.62 6.31
CA PRO A 476 29.25 13.60 5.11
C PRO A 476 30.10 13.25 3.88
N ALA A 477 29.70 12.24 3.12
CA ALA A 477 30.14 12.11 1.74
C ALA A 477 29.57 13.34 1.01
N GLY A 478 30.42 14.35 0.83
CA GLY A 478 30.03 15.59 0.16
C GLY A 478 29.46 15.29 -1.23
N GLY A 479 28.33 15.94 -1.54
CA GLY A 479 27.93 16.28 -2.91
C GLY A 479 27.89 15.14 -3.92
N ALA A 480 27.01 14.14 -3.73
CA ALA A 480 26.64 13.23 -4.80
C ALA A 480 25.26 12.59 -4.56
N ASN A 481 24.21 13.39 -4.33
CA ASN A 481 22.86 12.83 -4.32
C ASN A 481 21.73 13.79 -4.75
N GLU A 482 21.98 14.61 -5.77
CA GLU A 482 20.88 15.23 -6.55
C GLU A 482 20.67 14.58 -7.93
N ALA A 483 21.55 13.65 -8.37
CA ALA A 483 21.47 13.08 -9.72
C ALA A 483 21.24 11.56 -9.80
N ALA A 484 21.32 10.81 -8.70
CA ALA A 484 21.20 9.34 -8.74
C ALA A 484 19.74 8.83 -8.78
N GLY A 485 18.76 9.68 -8.54
CA GLY A 485 17.33 9.36 -8.63
C GLY A 485 16.77 9.31 -10.06
N ALA A 486 17.55 9.70 -11.07
CA ALA A 486 17.08 9.82 -12.46
C ALA A 486 17.55 8.69 -13.40
N ALA A 487 18.42 7.77 -12.95
CA ALA A 487 19.13 6.85 -13.84
C ALA A 487 18.75 5.35 -13.73
N VAL A 488 17.62 5.01 -13.10
CA VAL A 488 17.11 3.61 -13.06
C VAL A 488 15.84 3.43 -13.91
N GLY A 489 15.44 4.44 -14.68
CA GLY A 489 14.22 4.44 -15.50
C GLY A 489 14.42 4.41 -17.02
N ALA A 490 15.55 3.89 -17.53
CA ALA A 490 15.78 3.87 -18.98
C ALA A 490 16.52 2.60 -19.44
N ALA A 491 15.81 1.47 -19.44
CA ALA A 491 16.21 0.29 -20.20
C ALA A 491 14.97 -0.47 -20.71
N ALA A 492 14.20 0.18 -21.58
CA ALA A 492 13.34 -0.50 -22.54
C ALA A 492 13.30 0.36 -23.81
N ALA A 493 14.05 -0.07 -24.83
CA ALA A 493 14.16 0.60 -26.11
C ALA A 493 12.79 0.58 -26.84
N ALA A 494 12.29 1.77 -27.19
CA ALA A 494 11.27 1.95 -28.22
C ALA A 494 11.96 2.38 -29.53
N PRO A 495 11.46 1.96 -30.70
CA PRO A 495 12.18 2.11 -31.97
C PRO A 495 12.18 3.56 -32.48
N ASP A 496 13.30 3.86 -33.11
CA ASP A 496 13.70 5.07 -33.79
C ASP A 496 12.58 5.72 -34.65
N ARG A 497 12.31 7.00 -34.39
CA ARG A 497 11.61 7.90 -35.32
C ARG A 497 12.43 9.18 -35.45
N THR A 498 13.31 9.16 -36.44
CA THR A 498 13.94 10.35 -36.97
C THR A 498 12.96 11.23 -37.74
N ALA A 499 13.19 12.53 -37.62
CA ALA A 499 12.83 13.62 -38.53
C ALA A 499 11.36 14.14 -38.57
N ALA A 500 11.14 15.27 -37.88
CA ALA A 500 10.53 16.46 -38.49
C ALA A 500 10.86 17.68 -37.61
N GLY A 501 11.63 18.63 -38.16
CA GLY A 501 12.05 19.85 -37.48
C GLY A 501 10.94 20.89 -37.38
N GLY A 502 10.92 21.62 -36.27
CA GLY A 502 10.11 22.82 -36.04
C GLY A 502 10.65 23.59 -34.83
N PRO A 503 10.61 24.94 -34.81
CA PRO A 503 11.32 25.74 -33.83
C PRO A 503 10.65 25.72 -32.45
N ALA A 504 11.45 25.78 -31.39
CA ALA A 504 11.00 25.84 -30.01
C ALA A 504 10.28 27.18 -29.71
N PRO A 505 9.10 27.17 -29.05
CA PRO A 505 8.47 28.40 -28.58
C PRO A 505 9.11 28.90 -27.28
N ALA A 506 9.21 30.23 -27.18
CA ALA A 506 9.83 30.97 -26.08
C ALA A 506 9.09 30.81 -24.74
N ALA A 507 9.86 30.82 -23.65
CA ALA A 507 9.38 30.79 -22.28
C ALA A 507 8.55 32.04 -21.94
N ALA A 508 7.25 31.85 -21.66
CA ALA A 508 6.40 32.86 -21.07
C ALA A 508 6.50 32.78 -19.53
N GLY A 509 7.00 33.85 -18.91
CA GLY A 509 7.16 33.96 -17.46
C GLY A 509 5.83 33.96 -16.72
N TRP A 510 5.76 33.17 -15.65
CA TRP A 510 4.66 33.21 -14.68
C TRP A 510 4.69 34.54 -13.90
N ARG A 511 3.66 35.36 -14.06
CA ARG A 511 3.39 36.53 -13.21
C ARG A 511 2.58 36.08 -11.99
N GLY A 512 3.01 36.56 -10.82
CA GLY A 512 2.54 36.14 -9.50
C GLY A 512 1.06 36.41 -9.22
N VAL A 513 0.52 35.59 -8.32
CA VAL A 513 -0.81 35.71 -7.69
C VAL A 513 -0.72 36.70 -6.52
N PRO A 514 -1.66 37.64 -6.33
CA PRO A 514 -1.62 38.57 -5.21
C PRO A 514 -2.01 37.89 -3.88
N VAL A 515 -1.25 38.22 -2.84
CA VAL A 515 -1.47 37.84 -1.44
C VAL A 515 -2.60 38.71 -0.86
N TRP A 516 -3.54 38.09 -0.16
CA TRP A 516 -4.62 38.77 0.55
C TRP A 516 -4.14 39.18 1.95
N GLU A 517 -3.92 40.47 2.17
CA GLU A 517 -3.66 41.06 3.49
C GLU A 517 -4.98 41.63 4.05
N GLY A 518 -5.59 40.92 5.00
CA GLY A 518 -6.75 41.39 5.77
C GLY A 518 -6.36 41.59 7.24
N GLY A 519 -6.05 42.83 7.61
CA GLY A 519 -5.69 43.23 8.97
C GLY A 519 -6.89 43.26 9.92
N MET A 520 -6.63 42.89 11.17
CA MET A 520 -7.51 43.16 12.30
C MET A 520 -7.45 44.65 12.68
N ALA A 521 -8.61 45.30 12.73
CA ALA A 521 -8.84 46.51 13.50
C ALA A 521 -10.16 46.32 14.25
N GLY A 522 -10.13 46.57 15.56
CA GLY A 522 -11.30 46.49 16.43
C GLY A 522 -12.21 47.70 16.32
N ASP A 523 -13.49 47.47 16.59
CA ASP A 523 -14.26 48.08 17.68
C ASP A 523 -15.41 47.12 18.06
#